data_AF-A0A9Q5ZTJ2-F1
#
_entry.id   AF-A0A9Q5ZTJ2-F1
#
_cell.length_a   1.000
_cell.length_b   1.000
_cell.length_c   1.000
_cell.angle_alpha   90.00
_cell.angle_beta   90.00
_cell.angle_gamma   90.00
#
_symmetry.space_group_name_H-M   'P 1'
#
loop_
_entity.id
_entity.type
_entity.pdbx_description
1 polymer ?
#
loop_
_entity_poly.entity_id
_entity_poly.type
_entity_poly.pdbx_seq_one_letter_code
_entity_poly.pdbx_strand_id
1 'polypeptide(L)'
;GGKTQLNLGHNVDAIRKLRGEGFELRTDSWGGIRAGKGIFITADSQPEAQGKVLDMAAVHSLLTQAVSQMESLSLAASAAKAQLLQYEQQQALMEEKLLALKQAVLLMSAPEGIALASGSHLQAVASENIYMTAGQNVELGAKKNITLAASEKISIFTETEGVEAIVAKGDIISQAQSGNIEVIAKQNISLTSTTKDMTFTAAKTLTFTCAGGAYIRLSGGNIELGCPGDIMMKQSKLLYSGPASMQSNIPELPDSGPQSMSFMLLDALGNAAPSTMKVSLFDSESKEQIWNSAFNDGESGCFEQPESKNFHAIIGDDKWTSLFSYNDVHDIEDETDDDLDFDEHGPQYDGELNEQDKE
;
A
#
# COMPACT_ATOMS: atom_id res chain seq x y z
N GLY A 1 17.61 40.07 24.73
CA GLY A 1 18.24 40.01 23.39
C GLY A 1 19.37 39.02 23.45
N GLY A 2 19.47 38.16 22.44
CA GLY A 2 20.54 37.16 22.34
C GLY A 2 21.85 37.72 21.81
N LYS A 3 22.85 36.85 21.65
CA LYS A 3 24.16 37.17 21.05
C LYS A 3 24.36 36.38 19.76
N THR A 4 24.20 37.03 18.61
CA THR A 4 24.58 36.48 17.31
C THR A 4 26.09 36.64 17.10
N GLN A 5 26.82 35.55 16.89
CA GLN A 5 28.29 35.53 16.87
C GLN A 5 28.84 34.56 15.81
N LEU A 6 29.99 34.94 15.23
CA LEU A 6 30.92 34.04 14.56
C LEU A 6 32.23 34.07 15.36
N ASN A 7 32.61 32.94 15.94
CA ASN A 7 33.86 32.76 16.68
C ASN A 7 34.79 31.83 15.89
N LEU A 8 36.08 32.16 15.76
CA LEU A 8 37.06 31.41 14.95
C LEU A 8 38.33 31.12 15.76
N GLY A 9 38.78 29.87 15.76
CA GLY A 9 40.02 29.44 16.41
C GLY A 9 39.82 29.06 17.88
N HIS A 10 40.49 29.79 18.78
CA HIS A 10 40.47 29.51 20.22
C HIS A 10 39.33 30.30 20.90
N ASN A 11 38.16 29.70 21.00
CA ASN A 11 36.94 30.39 21.43
C ASN A 11 36.84 30.39 22.97
N VAL A 12 36.86 31.58 23.58
CA VAL A 12 36.81 31.74 25.05
C VAL A 12 35.47 32.28 25.55
N ASP A 13 35.15 32.01 26.80
CA ASP A 13 34.00 32.59 27.50
C ASP A 13 34.29 34.00 28.07
N ALA A 14 33.35 34.55 28.85
CA ALA A 14 33.46 35.89 29.43
C ALA A 14 34.62 36.04 30.44
N ILE A 15 35.10 34.93 31.03
CA ILE A 15 36.23 34.92 31.96
C ILE A 15 37.53 34.47 31.28
N ARG A 16 37.55 34.43 29.94
CA ARG A 16 38.69 34.00 29.10
C ARG A 16 39.06 32.52 29.25
N LYS A 17 38.14 31.68 29.74
CA LYS A 17 38.33 30.23 29.75
C LYS A 17 37.94 29.66 28.39
N LEU A 18 38.73 28.74 27.87
CA LEU A 18 38.43 28.01 26.63
C LEU A 18 37.05 27.33 26.74
N ARG A 19 36.19 27.56 25.74
CA ARG A 19 34.87 26.93 25.61
C ARG A 19 34.69 26.13 24.33
N GLY A 20 35.64 26.20 23.40
CA GLY A 20 35.67 25.39 22.18
C GLY A 20 36.78 25.81 21.23
N GLU A 21 37.16 24.91 20.32
CA GLU A 21 38.16 25.16 19.27
C GLU A 21 37.51 24.97 17.90
N GLY A 22 37.99 25.72 16.90
CA GLY A 22 37.43 25.73 15.54
C GLY A 22 36.50 26.91 15.33
N PHE A 23 35.47 26.76 14.49
CA PHE A 23 34.48 27.81 14.26
C PHE A 23 33.15 27.51 14.95
N GLU A 24 32.50 28.54 15.45
CA GLU A 24 31.12 28.48 15.96
C GLU A 24 30.31 29.61 15.34
N LEU A 25 29.24 29.26 14.64
CA LEU A 25 28.17 30.18 14.24
C LEU A 25 26.99 29.95 15.18
N ARG A 26 26.64 30.94 16.01
CA ARG A 26 25.53 30.82 16.96
C ARG A 26 24.63 32.06 17.01
N THR A 27 23.36 31.83 17.37
CA THR A 27 22.37 32.86 17.66
C THR A 27 21.25 32.27 18.52
N ASP A 28 20.53 33.11 19.28
CA ASP A 28 19.31 32.72 20.00
C ASP A 28 18.04 32.97 19.15
N SER A 29 18.22 33.43 17.91
CA SER A 29 17.16 33.70 16.94
C SER A 29 17.30 32.74 15.74
N TRP A 30 16.68 33.05 14.60
CA TRP A 30 16.80 32.22 13.41
C TRP A 30 18.21 32.24 12.82
N GLY A 31 18.70 31.07 12.42
CA GLY A 31 19.86 30.90 11.57
C GLY A 31 19.44 30.40 10.20
N GLY A 32 20.08 30.88 9.14
CA GLY A 32 19.85 30.39 7.77
C GLY A 32 21.17 30.23 7.03
N ILE A 33 21.39 29.06 6.45
CA ILE A 33 22.48 28.80 5.51
C ILE A 33 21.83 28.54 4.16
N ARG A 34 22.06 29.43 3.19
CA ARG A 34 21.47 29.34 1.86
C ARG A 34 22.55 29.52 0.81
N ALA A 35 22.71 28.52 -0.05
CA ALA A 35 23.58 28.57 -1.21
C ALA A 35 22.84 28.03 -2.42
N GLY A 36 22.50 28.91 -3.37
CA GLY A 36 21.71 28.54 -4.57
C GLY A 36 22.43 27.60 -5.54
N LYS A 37 23.74 27.37 -5.34
CA LYS A 37 24.53 26.38 -6.08
C LYS A 37 24.74 25.07 -5.30
N GLY A 38 24.10 24.92 -4.13
CA GLY A 38 24.25 23.76 -3.25
C GLY A 38 25.13 24.01 -2.02
N ILE A 39 25.06 23.09 -1.06
CA ILE A 39 25.78 23.10 0.22
C ILE A 39 26.53 21.77 0.37
N PHE A 40 27.80 21.84 0.72
CA PHE A 40 28.61 20.68 1.12
C PHE A 40 29.01 20.83 2.59
N ILE A 41 28.60 19.87 3.42
CA ILE A 41 28.95 19.80 4.85
C ILE A 41 29.76 18.53 5.06
N THR A 42 31.01 18.66 5.49
CA THR A 42 31.89 17.51 5.64
C THR A 42 32.73 17.56 6.91
N ALA A 43 32.99 16.39 7.48
CA ALA A 43 34.00 16.15 8.50
C ALA A 43 35.31 15.55 7.93
N ASP A 44 35.43 15.45 6.60
CA ASP A 44 36.66 15.08 5.90
C ASP A 44 37.71 16.18 6.12
N SER A 45 38.91 15.79 6.56
CA SER A 45 39.98 16.74 6.85
C SER A 45 40.59 17.31 5.56
N GLN A 46 40.79 18.63 5.53
CA GLN A 46 41.59 19.33 4.52
C GLN A 46 42.64 20.21 5.23
N PRO A 47 43.79 19.62 5.61
CA PRO A 47 44.83 20.32 6.35
C PRO A 47 45.28 21.59 5.64
N GLU A 48 45.38 22.68 6.39
CA GLU A 48 45.85 23.99 5.90
C GLU A 48 45.08 24.53 4.69
N ALA A 49 43.83 24.06 4.47
CA ALA A 49 43.03 24.37 3.28
C ALA A 49 43.74 24.05 1.95
N GLN A 50 44.63 23.04 1.95
CA GLN A 50 45.34 22.58 0.77
C GLN A 50 44.40 21.73 -0.11
N GLY A 51 43.67 22.39 -1.00
CA GLY A 51 42.72 21.76 -1.89
C GLY A 51 41.66 22.74 -2.40
N LYS A 52 40.63 22.21 -3.07
CA LYS A 52 39.47 23.02 -3.46
C LYS A 52 38.47 23.08 -2.31
N VAL A 53 37.68 24.16 -2.23
CA VAL A 53 36.56 24.29 -1.29
C VAL A 53 35.56 23.12 -1.41
N LEU A 54 35.42 22.57 -2.63
CA LEU A 54 34.57 21.42 -2.93
C LEU A 54 35.40 20.19 -3.28
N ASP A 55 36.49 19.94 -2.55
CA ASP A 55 37.19 18.66 -2.64
C ASP A 55 36.30 17.56 -2.02
N MET A 56 35.87 16.62 -2.88
CA MET A 56 34.85 15.62 -2.57
C MET A 56 35.36 14.20 -2.86
N ALA A 57 36.68 13.99 -2.94
CA ALA A 57 37.24 12.69 -3.31
C ALA A 57 36.76 11.53 -2.42
N ALA A 58 36.69 11.76 -1.10
CA ALA A 58 36.24 10.76 -0.12
C ALA A 58 34.77 10.38 -0.32
N VAL A 59 33.87 11.36 -0.34
CA VAL A 59 32.43 11.12 -0.54
C VAL A 59 32.12 10.55 -1.92
N HIS A 60 32.87 10.95 -2.96
CA HIS A 60 32.75 10.36 -4.29
C HIS A 60 33.08 8.87 -4.26
N SER A 61 34.21 8.48 -3.65
CA SER A 61 34.56 7.06 -3.51
C SER A 61 33.48 6.25 -2.77
N LEU A 62 32.90 6.83 -1.71
CA LEU A 62 31.86 6.18 -0.92
C LEU A 62 30.56 5.99 -1.72
N LEU A 63 30.12 7.01 -2.44
CA LEU A 63 28.91 6.94 -3.27
C LEU A 63 29.11 5.97 -4.45
N THR A 64 30.28 5.96 -5.09
CA THR A 64 30.59 5.00 -6.18
C THR A 64 30.58 3.56 -5.67
N GLN A 65 31.13 3.31 -4.48
CA GLN A 65 31.07 2.00 -3.85
C GLN A 65 29.62 1.58 -3.56
N ALA A 66 28.79 2.49 -3.04
CA ALA A 66 27.38 2.23 -2.77
C ALA A 66 26.60 1.88 -4.05
N VAL A 67 26.80 2.63 -5.14
CA VAL A 67 26.17 2.33 -6.45
C VAL A 67 26.60 0.96 -6.97
N SER A 68 27.89 0.62 -6.91
CA SER A 68 28.40 -0.68 -7.36
C SER A 68 27.82 -1.85 -6.56
N GLN A 69 27.63 -1.68 -5.25
CA GLN A 69 26.96 -2.68 -4.41
C GLN A 69 25.49 -2.88 -4.83
N MET A 70 24.78 -1.78 -5.09
CA MET A 70 23.38 -1.82 -5.53
C MET A 70 23.22 -2.42 -6.93
N GLU A 71 24.16 -2.17 -7.85
CA GLU A 71 24.21 -2.81 -9.17
C GLU A 71 24.33 -4.34 -9.04
N SER A 72 25.28 -4.81 -8.24
CA SER A 72 25.48 -6.25 -8.01
C SER A 72 24.23 -6.91 -7.42
N LEU A 73 23.59 -6.27 -6.43
CA LEU A 73 22.32 -6.75 -5.85
C LEU A 73 21.18 -6.73 -6.87
N SER A 74 21.11 -5.72 -7.73
CA SER A 74 20.09 -5.62 -8.78
C SER A 74 20.21 -6.75 -9.80
N LEU A 75 21.43 -7.10 -10.19
CA LEU A 75 21.69 -8.23 -11.09
C LEU A 75 21.28 -9.57 -10.44
N ALA A 76 21.59 -9.79 -9.16
CA ALA A 76 21.16 -10.98 -8.44
C ALA A 76 19.63 -11.07 -8.31
N ALA A 77 18.97 -9.95 -7.99
CA ALA A 77 17.51 -9.85 -7.93
C ALA A 77 16.87 -10.15 -9.29
N SER A 78 17.44 -9.62 -10.38
CA SER A 78 17.01 -9.88 -11.76
C SER A 78 17.06 -11.37 -12.11
N ALA A 79 18.17 -12.03 -11.80
CA ALA A 79 18.33 -13.47 -12.03
C ALA A 79 17.30 -14.31 -11.26
N ALA A 80 16.85 -13.83 -10.09
CA ALA A 80 15.80 -14.41 -9.28
C ALA A 80 14.37 -13.97 -9.68
N LYS A 81 14.21 -13.17 -10.76
CA LYS A 81 12.95 -12.56 -11.20
C LYS A 81 12.28 -11.65 -10.16
N ALA A 82 13.06 -11.11 -9.23
CA ALA A 82 12.62 -10.09 -8.29
C ALA A 82 12.62 -8.69 -8.95
N GLN A 83 12.08 -7.69 -8.25
CA GLN A 83 12.09 -6.30 -8.74
C GLN A 83 13.54 -5.79 -8.89
N LEU A 84 13.81 -5.12 -10.02
CA LEU A 84 15.09 -4.44 -10.23
C LEU A 84 15.20 -3.21 -9.33
N LEU A 85 16.41 -3.00 -8.79
CA LEU A 85 16.76 -1.79 -8.07
C LEU A 85 17.12 -0.69 -9.09
N GLN A 86 16.69 0.54 -8.83
CA GLN A 86 16.91 1.70 -9.72
C GLN A 86 18.29 2.34 -9.50
N TYR A 87 19.37 1.55 -9.64
CA TYR A 87 20.73 2.01 -9.34
C TYR A 87 21.25 3.02 -10.38
N GLU A 88 20.76 2.98 -11.62
CA GLU A 88 21.12 3.92 -12.68
C GLU A 88 20.64 5.34 -12.34
N GLN A 89 19.46 5.48 -11.72
CA GLN A 89 18.96 6.76 -11.24
C GLN A 89 19.79 7.29 -10.06
N GLN A 90 20.27 6.40 -9.19
CA GLN A 90 21.18 6.75 -8.11
C GLN A 90 22.54 7.22 -8.66
N GLN A 91 23.06 6.56 -9.70
CA GLN A 91 24.26 6.98 -10.40
C GLN A 91 24.09 8.35 -11.06
N ALA A 92 22.98 8.57 -11.77
CA ALA A 92 22.67 9.85 -12.39
C ALA A 92 22.53 10.96 -11.33
N LEU A 93 21.85 10.71 -10.20
CA LEU A 93 21.79 11.64 -9.07
C LEU A 93 23.20 12.02 -8.59
N MET A 94 24.08 11.04 -8.40
CA MET A 94 25.46 11.28 -8.00
C MET A 94 26.22 12.14 -9.01
N GLU A 95 26.29 11.70 -10.26
CA GLU A 95 27.14 12.30 -11.28
C GLU A 95 26.62 13.64 -11.80
N GLU A 96 25.31 13.78 -11.97
CA GLU A 96 24.70 14.96 -12.60
C GLU A 96 24.35 16.06 -11.59
N LYS A 97 24.10 15.70 -10.32
CA LYS A 97 23.60 16.64 -9.31
C LYS A 97 24.54 16.78 -8.11
N LEU A 98 24.92 15.68 -7.44
CA LEU A 98 25.65 15.71 -6.15
C LEU A 98 27.11 16.14 -6.28
N LEU A 99 27.87 15.50 -7.17
CA LEU A 99 29.32 15.74 -7.28
C LEU A 99 29.62 17.14 -7.79
N ALA A 100 30.57 17.81 -7.13
CA ALA A 100 30.92 19.21 -7.35
C ALA A 100 29.74 20.20 -7.21
N LEU A 101 28.63 19.77 -6.60
CA LEU A 101 27.38 20.54 -6.47
C LEU A 101 26.92 21.11 -7.82
N LYS A 102 26.83 20.25 -8.85
CA LYS A 102 26.37 20.66 -10.19
C LYS A 102 24.96 21.24 -10.20
N GLN A 103 24.16 20.90 -9.18
CA GLN A 103 22.80 21.44 -8.96
C GLN A 103 22.65 21.94 -7.52
N ALA A 104 21.50 22.56 -7.20
CA ALA A 104 21.17 23.03 -5.87
C ALA A 104 20.85 21.87 -4.90
N VAL A 105 21.90 21.19 -4.43
CA VAL A 105 21.83 20.00 -3.58
C VAL A 105 22.47 20.24 -2.21
N LEU A 106 22.11 19.42 -1.22
CA LEU A 106 22.82 19.30 0.04
C LEU A 106 23.56 17.95 0.05
N LEU A 107 24.88 17.98 0.20
CA LEU A 107 25.70 16.79 0.38
C LEU A 107 26.36 16.83 1.76
N MET A 108 26.17 15.76 2.53
CA MET A 108 26.78 15.59 3.85
C MET A 108 27.67 14.35 3.87
N SER A 109 28.89 14.46 4.38
CA SER A 109 29.81 13.32 4.56
C SER A 109 30.57 13.40 5.88
N ALA A 110 30.88 12.24 6.45
CA ALA A 110 31.77 12.12 7.59
C ALA A 110 32.43 10.73 7.58
N PRO A 111 33.76 10.64 7.73
CA PRO A 111 34.47 9.35 7.69
C PRO A 111 34.14 8.44 8.88
N GLU A 112 33.84 9.02 10.04
CA GLU A 112 33.59 8.30 11.29
C GLU A 112 32.09 8.25 11.68
N GLY A 113 31.21 8.46 10.71
CA GLY A 113 29.75 8.31 10.87
C GLY A 113 28.97 9.61 11.03
N ILE A 114 27.65 9.51 10.84
CA ILE A 114 26.68 10.60 10.93
C ILE A 114 25.52 10.13 11.83
N ALA A 115 25.12 10.96 12.79
CA ALA A 115 23.95 10.73 13.61
C ALA A 115 22.90 11.83 13.37
N LEU A 116 21.65 11.42 13.11
CA LEU A 116 20.49 12.31 13.02
C LEU A 116 19.56 11.97 14.19
N ALA A 117 19.30 12.94 15.06
CA ALA A 117 18.50 12.75 16.27
C ALA A 117 17.47 13.87 16.45
N SER A 118 16.31 13.53 16.98
CA SER A 118 15.22 14.46 17.30
C SER A 118 14.57 14.06 18.62
N GLY A 119 14.17 15.04 19.43
CA GLY A 119 13.38 14.80 20.66
C GLY A 119 11.89 14.51 20.40
N SER A 120 11.46 14.59 19.14
CA SER A 120 10.07 14.38 18.69
C SER A 120 10.07 13.60 17.38
N HIS A 121 9.82 14.24 16.24
CA HIS A 121 9.71 13.58 14.93
C HIS A 121 10.98 13.76 14.10
N LEU A 122 11.28 12.76 13.26
CA LEU A 122 12.26 12.82 12.17
C LEU A 122 11.50 12.40 10.89
N GLN A 123 11.54 13.25 9.85
CA GLN A 123 10.84 12.99 8.59
C GLN A 123 11.83 13.07 7.42
N ALA A 124 11.78 12.07 6.53
CA ALA A 124 12.51 12.06 5.27
C ALA A 124 11.49 11.96 4.13
N VAL A 125 11.52 12.90 3.19
CA VAL A 125 10.57 12.99 2.08
C VAL A 125 11.34 13.32 0.81
N ALA A 126 11.02 12.64 -0.29
CA ALA A 126 11.45 12.96 -1.64
C ALA A 126 10.23 12.82 -2.57
N SER A 127 10.11 13.70 -3.58
CA SER A 127 9.06 13.59 -4.61
C SER A 127 9.35 12.48 -5.63
N GLU A 128 10.60 12.03 -5.71
CA GLU A 128 11.03 10.91 -6.53
C GLU A 128 11.37 9.74 -5.59
N ASN A 129 12.65 9.44 -5.39
CA ASN A 129 13.10 8.25 -4.67
C ASN A 129 13.81 8.57 -3.36
N ILE A 130 13.70 7.67 -2.38
CA ILE A 130 14.57 7.60 -1.20
C ILE A 130 15.45 6.36 -1.36
N TYR A 131 16.78 6.54 -1.31
CA TYR A 131 17.75 5.46 -1.35
C TYR A 131 18.41 5.28 0.01
N MET A 132 18.44 4.05 0.53
CA MET A 132 19.12 3.67 1.76
C MET A 132 20.06 2.50 1.46
N THR A 133 21.36 2.76 1.44
CA THR A 133 22.39 1.77 1.13
C THR A 133 23.36 1.65 2.30
N ALA A 134 23.68 0.41 2.69
CA ALA A 134 24.72 0.11 3.68
C ALA A 134 25.61 -1.00 3.13
N GLY A 135 26.93 -0.89 3.36
CA GLY A 135 27.87 -1.95 2.99
C GLY A 135 27.82 -3.19 3.89
N GLN A 136 27.02 -3.14 4.96
CA GLN A 136 26.78 -4.23 5.89
C GLN A 136 25.27 -4.34 6.14
N ASN A 137 24.78 -3.93 7.31
CA ASN A 137 23.39 -4.12 7.71
C ASN A 137 22.57 -2.83 7.61
N VAL A 138 21.29 -2.98 7.26
CA VAL A 138 20.25 -1.96 7.51
C VAL A 138 19.35 -2.49 8.62
N GLU A 139 19.34 -1.80 9.77
CA GLU A 139 18.51 -2.17 10.92
C GLU A 139 17.36 -1.17 11.09
N LEU A 140 16.13 -1.66 11.03
CA LEU A 140 14.92 -0.87 11.24
C LEU A 140 14.21 -1.38 12.48
N GLY A 141 14.02 -0.51 13.48
CA GLY A 141 13.41 -0.88 14.75
C GLY A 141 12.41 0.17 15.24
N ALA A 142 11.28 -0.29 15.76
CA ALA A 142 10.29 0.55 16.42
C ALA A 142 9.80 -0.11 17.71
N LYS A 143 9.56 0.69 18.74
CA LYS A 143 8.99 0.19 20.01
C LYS A 143 7.51 -0.23 19.87
N LYS A 144 6.82 0.32 18.87
CA LYS A 144 5.43 -0.01 18.55
C LYS A 144 5.38 -0.75 17.22
N ASN A 145 5.21 -0.01 16.13
CA ASN A 145 4.91 -0.60 14.83
C ASN A 145 5.94 -0.16 13.79
N ILE A 146 6.26 -1.06 12.87
CA ILE A 146 6.81 -0.74 11.56
C ILE A 146 5.69 -0.99 10.56
N THR A 147 5.34 0.02 9.77
CA THR A 147 4.29 -0.06 8.73
C THR A 147 4.92 0.26 7.39
N LEU A 148 4.73 -0.63 6.42
CA LEU A 148 5.20 -0.46 5.04
C LEU A 148 3.97 -0.45 4.13
N ALA A 149 3.85 0.60 3.32
CA ALA A 149 2.77 0.75 2.35
C ALA A 149 3.36 1.28 1.04
N ALA A 150 2.94 0.69 -0.08
CA ALA A 150 3.30 1.12 -1.42
C ALA A 150 2.04 1.02 -2.29
N SER A 151 1.85 1.97 -3.21
CA SER A 151 0.70 1.98 -4.14
C SER A 151 0.75 0.82 -5.13
N GLU A 152 1.96 0.38 -5.51
CA GLU A 152 2.15 -0.65 -6.52
C GLU A 152 2.63 -1.98 -5.94
N LYS A 153 3.79 -1.99 -5.26
CA LYS A 153 4.45 -3.23 -4.84
C LYS A 153 5.43 -3.03 -3.70
N ILE A 154 5.48 -4.02 -2.81
CA ILE A 154 6.62 -4.26 -1.90
C ILE A 154 7.36 -5.50 -2.40
N SER A 155 8.67 -5.39 -2.64
CA SER A 155 9.52 -6.50 -3.09
C SER A 155 10.60 -6.78 -2.05
N ILE A 156 10.68 -8.02 -1.56
CA ILE A 156 11.68 -8.48 -0.60
C ILE A 156 12.52 -9.56 -1.27
N PHE A 157 13.84 -9.38 -1.31
CA PHE A 157 14.77 -10.29 -1.94
C PHE A 157 16.03 -10.43 -1.07
N THR A 158 16.55 -11.65 -1.00
CA THR A 158 17.79 -12.00 -0.30
C THR A 158 18.58 -12.97 -1.17
N GLU A 159 19.88 -12.75 -1.32
CA GLU A 159 20.71 -13.58 -2.18
C GLU A 159 21.13 -14.91 -1.53
N THR A 160 21.42 -14.91 -0.23
CA THR A 160 22.14 -16.01 0.45
C THR A 160 21.37 -16.68 1.59
N GLU A 161 20.98 -15.93 2.62
CA GLU A 161 20.49 -16.51 3.90
C GLU A 161 18.95 -16.62 4.02
N GLY A 162 18.20 -16.03 3.10
CA GLY A 162 16.73 -16.13 3.06
C GLY A 162 16.01 -15.07 3.90
N VAL A 163 14.68 -15.24 4.04
CA VAL A 163 13.79 -14.36 4.78
C VAL A 163 13.27 -15.08 6.03
N GLU A 164 13.38 -14.43 7.18
CA GLU A 164 12.84 -14.91 8.46
C GLU A 164 11.69 -14.00 8.93
N ALA A 165 10.52 -14.60 9.21
CA ALA A 165 9.35 -13.89 9.73
C ALA A 165 8.85 -14.60 11.00
N ILE A 166 9.20 -14.05 12.16
CA ILE A 166 8.87 -14.63 13.47
C ILE A 166 7.99 -13.67 14.27
N VAL A 167 6.87 -14.19 14.77
CA VAL A 167 5.98 -13.48 15.70
C VAL A 167 6.01 -14.17 17.05
N ALA A 168 6.58 -13.52 18.05
CA ALA A 168 6.70 -14.08 19.41
C ALA A 168 5.35 -14.22 20.11
N LYS A 169 4.42 -13.30 19.84
CA LYS A 169 3.06 -13.26 20.37
C LYS A 169 2.13 -12.65 19.33
N GLY A 170 0.97 -13.26 19.14
CA GLY A 170 0.01 -12.86 18.11
C GLY A 170 0.15 -13.69 16.84
N ASP A 171 -0.47 -13.20 15.77
CA ASP A 171 -0.70 -13.96 14.55
C ASP A 171 0.19 -13.48 13.40
N ILE A 172 0.53 -14.41 12.49
CA ILE A 172 0.99 -14.08 11.15
C ILE A 172 -0.22 -14.15 10.24
N ILE A 173 -0.55 -13.05 9.56
CA ILE A 173 -1.65 -12.96 8.60
C ILE A 173 -1.05 -12.69 7.22
N SER A 174 -1.33 -13.57 6.26
CA SER A 174 -0.96 -13.41 4.85
C SER A 174 -2.20 -13.54 3.99
N GLN A 175 -2.47 -12.53 3.17
CA GLN A 175 -3.68 -12.43 2.35
C GLN A 175 -3.34 -11.80 1.00
N ALA A 176 -3.95 -12.32 -0.06
CA ALA A 176 -4.08 -11.64 -1.34
C ALA A 176 -5.57 -11.40 -1.56
N GLN A 177 -6.03 -10.16 -1.46
CA GLN A 177 -7.46 -9.82 -1.47
C GLN A 177 -8.09 -10.02 -2.86
N SER A 178 -7.36 -9.65 -3.92
CA SER A 178 -7.78 -9.84 -5.32
C SER A 178 -6.78 -10.68 -6.13
N GLY A 179 -5.69 -11.13 -5.51
CA GLY A 179 -4.58 -11.83 -6.16
C GLY A 179 -4.41 -13.29 -5.71
N ASN A 180 -3.32 -13.91 -6.14
CA ASN A 180 -2.92 -15.24 -5.70
C ASN A 180 -1.87 -15.18 -4.57
N ILE A 181 -1.91 -16.19 -3.69
CA ILE A 181 -0.78 -16.52 -2.82
C ILE A 181 -0.05 -17.69 -3.48
N GLU A 182 1.23 -17.51 -3.78
CA GLU A 182 2.11 -18.55 -4.33
C GLU A 182 3.24 -18.87 -3.33
N VAL A 183 3.35 -20.15 -2.96
CA VAL A 183 4.39 -20.65 -2.05
C VAL A 183 5.13 -21.80 -2.74
N ILE A 184 6.38 -21.53 -3.15
CA ILE A 184 7.22 -22.49 -3.86
C ILE A 184 8.51 -22.70 -3.09
N ALA A 185 8.89 -23.96 -2.87
CA ALA A 185 10.21 -24.34 -2.39
C ALA A 185 10.81 -25.40 -3.31
N LYS A 186 12.10 -25.27 -3.62
CA LYS A 186 12.85 -26.31 -4.35
C LYS A 186 13.03 -27.58 -3.52
N GLN A 187 13.09 -27.43 -2.20
CA GLN A 187 13.24 -28.52 -1.24
C GLN A 187 11.88 -28.84 -0.62
N ASN A 188 11.73 -28.66 0.68
CA ASN A 188 10.53 -29.03 1.42
C ASN A 188 9.66 -27.82 1.75
N ILE A 189 8.34 -28.05 1.81
CA ILE A 189 7.38 -27.17 2.48
C ILE A 189 6.84 -27.92 3.69
N SER A 190 6.97 -27.34 4.89
CA SER A 190 6.45 -27.90 6.14
C SER A 190 5.42 -26.97 6.75
N LEU A 191 4.21 -27.46 6.97
CA LEU A 191 3.14 -26.77 7.69
C LEU A 191 2.80 -27.62 8.91
N THR A 192 2.89 -27.03 10.10
CA THR A 192 2.72 -27.75 11.36
C THR A 192 2.01 -26.87 12.39
N SER A 193 0.89 -27.36 12.92
CA SER A 193 0.32 -26.87 14.17
C SER A 193 0.76 -27.80 15.31
N THR A 194 1.37 -27.25 16.36
CA THR A 194 1.92 -28.03 17.47
C THR A 194 0.91 -28.37 18.55
N THR A 195 -0.20 -27.62 18.62
CA THR A 195 -1.16 -27.71 19.74
C THR A 195 -2.62 -27.77 19.31
N LYS A 196 -2.96 -27.30 18.11
CA LYS A 196 -4.34 -27.19 17.61
C LYS A 196 -4.45 -27.74 16.18
N ASP A 197 -5.55 -27.44 15.51
CA ASP A 197 -5.88 -27.97 14.19
C ASP A 197 -5.18 -27.24 13.03
N MET A 198 -5.14 -27.91 11.88
CA MET A 198 -4.85 -27.30 10.57
C MET A 198 -6.11 -27.41 9.71
N THR A 199 -6.48 -26.32 9.04
CA THR A 199 -7.66 -26.28 8.16
C THR A 199 -7.25 -25.78 6.77
N PHE A 200 -7.75 -26.47 5.74
CA PHE A 200 -7.56 -26.09 4.34
C PHE A 200 -8.94 -26.01 3.70
N THR A 201 -9.37 -24.80 3.34
CA THR A 201 -10.69 -24.53 2.77
C THR A 201 -10.52 -23.90 1.40
N ALA A 202 -11.32 -24.34 0.43
CA ALA A 202 -11.37 -23.74 -0.90
C ALA A 202 -12.83 -23.59 -1.34
N ALA A 203 -13.17 -22.47 -1.98
CA ALA A 203 -14.53 -22.20 -2.45
C ALA A 203 -14.96 -23.14 -3.59
N LYS A 204 -14.03 -23.51 -4.46
CA LYS A 204 -14.31 -24.33 -5.66
C LYS A 204 -13.73 -25.74 -5.55
N THR A 205 -12.40 -25.82 -5.43
CA THR A 205 -11.67 -27.09 -5.50
C THR A 205 -10.45 -27.05 -4.59
N LEU A 206 -10.26 -28.10 -3.78
CA LEU A 206 -9.01 -28.37 -3.08
C LEU A 206 -8.35 -29.61 -3.70
N THR A 207 -7.10 -29.49 -4.15
CA THR A 207 -6.38 -30.59 -4.82
C THR A 207 -4.99 -30.79 -4.24
N PHE A 208 -4.67 -32.03 -3.89
CA PHE A 208 -3.31 -32.48 -3.56
C PHE A 208 -2.84 -33.39 -4.68
N THR A 209 -1.70 -33.11 -5.29
CA THR A 209 -1.17 -33.87 -6.44
C THR A 209 0.30 -34.20 -6.25
N CYS A 210 0.76 -35.29 -6.85
CA CYS A 210 2.18 -35.54 -7.07
C CYS A 210 2.50 -35.65 -8.57
N ALA A 211 3.75 -35.37 -8.93
CA ALA A 211 4.22 -35.50 -10.33
C ALA A 211 4.07 -36.93 -10.89
N GLY A 212 4.02 -37.94 -10.02
CA GLY A 212 3.75 -39.33 -10.38
C GLY A 212 2.28 -39.64 -10.71
N GLY A 213 1.40 -38.64 -10.69
CA GLY A 213 0.00 -38.75 -11.12
C GLY A 213 -0.99 -39.18 -10.03
N ALA A 214 -0.55 -39.44 -8.80
CA ALA A 214 -1.46 -39.66 -7.69
C ALA A 214 -2.02 -38.33 -7.16
N TYR A 215 -3.31 -38.31 -6.80
CA TYR A 215 -3.96 -37.10 -6.29
C TYR A 215 -5.16 -37.40 -5.38
N ILE A 216 -5.53 -36.37 -4.61
CA ILE A 216 -6.76 -36.26 -3.83
C ILE A 216 -7.43 -34.96 -4.25
N ARG A 217 -8.69 -35.00 -4.67
CA ARG A 217 -9.46 -33.82 -5.10
C ARG A 217 -10.80 -33.75 -4.37
N LEU A 218 -11.12 -32.56 -3.84
CA LEU A 218 -12.40 -32.24 -3.22
C LEU A 218 -13.08 -31.16 -4.07
N SER A 219 -14.23 -31.47 -4.66
CA SER A 219 -14.96 -30.54 -5.55
C SER A 219 -16.44 -30.89 -5.66
N GLY A 220 -17.32 -29.87 -5.62
CA GLY A 220 -18.76 -30.05 -5.83
C GLY A 220 -19.42 -31.07 -4.89
N GLY A 221 -18.92 -31.16 -3.65
CA GLY A 221 -19.37 -32.15 -2.65
C GLY A 221 -18.80 -33.56 -2.81
N ASN A 222 -17.97 -33.81 -3.84
CA ASN A 222 -17.37 -35.11 -4.10
C ASN A 222 -15.92 -35.18 -3.59
N ILE A 223 -15.49 -36.40 -3.25
CA ILE A 223 -14.10 -36.76 -2.98
C ILE A 223 -13.63 -37.71 -4.07
N GLU A 224 -12.51 -37.38 -4.72
CA GLU A 224 -11.88 -38.21 -5.74
C GLU A 224 -10.47 -38.60 -5.31
N LEU A 225 -10.20 -39.90 -5.32
CA LEU A 225 -8.91 -40.51 -5.03
C LEU A 225 -8.45 -41.21 -6.30
N GLY A 226 -7.42 -40.69 -6.95
CA GLY A 226 -6.92 -41.24 -8.21
C GLY A 226 -5.42 -41.49 -8.18
N CYS A 227 -4.97 -42.62 -8.71
CA CYS A 227 -3.55 -42.89 -8.92
C CYS A 227 -3.33 -43.94 -10.03
N PRO A 228 -2.17 -43.90 -10.72
CA PRO A 228 -1.80 -44.95 -11.67
C PRO A 228 -1.42 -46.29 -11.04
N GLY A 229 -0.99 -46.28 -9.77
CA GLY A 229 -0.65 -47.46 -9.00
C GLY A 229 -1.78 -47.92 -8.08
N ASP A 230 -1.43 -48.61 -7.00
CA ASP A 230 -2.39 -49.13 -6.04
C ASP A 230 -2.78 -48.11 -4.95
N ILE A 231 -4.06 -48.03 -4.60
CA ILE A 231 -4.52 -47.38 -3.37
C ILE A 231 -4.44 -48.38 -2.22
N MET A 232 -3.37 -48.30 -1.41
CA MET A 232 -3.18 -49.17 -0.26
C MET A 232 -3.87 -48.62 1.00
N MET A 233 -4.95 -49.26 1.45
CA MET A 233 -5.66 -48.90 2.69
C MET A 233 -5.30 -49.86 3.83
N LYS A 234 -4.62 -49.37 4.88
CA LYS A 234 -4.30 -50.13 6.10
C LYS A 234 -5.19 -49.65 7.25
N GLN A 235 -6.28 -50.38 7.54
CA GLN A 235 -7.31 -49.95 8.49
C GLN A 235 -7.81 -51.10 9.37
N SER A 236 -8.29 -50.79 10.58
CA SER A 236 -8.97 -51.75 11.46
C SER A 236 -10.44 -51.97 11.09
N LYS A 237 -11.13 -50.94 10.56
CA LYS A 237 -12.55 -50.99 10.18
C LYS A 237 -12.86 -49.97 9.07
N LEU A 238 -13.63 -50.40 8.08
CA LEU A 238 -14.26 -49.54 7.06
C LEU A 238 -15.78 -49.57 7.27
N LEU A 239 -16.43 -48.41 7.34
CA LEU A 239 -17.88 -48.30 7.53
C LEU A 239 -18.49 -47.37 6.48
N TYR A 240 -19.59 -47.82 5.87
CA TYR A 240 -20.41 -47.01 4.98
C TYR A 240 -21.72 -46.67 5.71
N SER A 241 -21.91 -45.40 6.09
CA SER A 241 -23.03 -44.93 6.93
C SER A 241 -23.95 -43.91 6.23
N GLY A 242 -23.88 -43.82 4.91
CA GLY A 242 -24.57 -42.78 4.13
C GLY A 242 -23.78 -41.46 4.05
N PRO A 243 -24.26 -40.49 3.26
CA PRO A 243 -23.58 -39.21 3.07
C PRO A 243 -23.68 -38.31 4.30
N ALA A 244 -22.71 -37.41 4.45
CA ALA A 244 -22.71 -36.35 5.45
C ALA A 244 -22.14 -35.06 4.82
N SER A 245 -22.44 -33.91 5.43
CA SER A 245 -21.94 -32.61 5.00
C SER A 245 -21.41 -31.82 6.19
N MET A 246 -20.33 -31.07 5.96
CA MET A 246 -19.81 -30.07 6.89
C MET A 246 -19.69 -28.77 6.12
N GLN A 247 -20.39 -27.72 6.56
CA GLN A 247 -20.31 -26.41 5.94
C GLN A 247 -19.13 -25.65 6.57
N SER A 248 -18.22 -25.16 5.74
CA SER A 248 -17.14 -24.29 6.16
C SER A 248 -17.54 -22.85 5.88
N ASN A 249 -17.30 -21.94 6.83
CA ASN A 249 -17.50 -20.52 6.58
C ASN A 249 -16.24 -19.99 5.86
N ILE A 250 -16.40 -19.55 4.62
CA ILE A 250 -15.31 -18.93 3.86
C ILE A 250 -15.34 -17.45 4.24
N PRO A 251 -14.26 -16.89 4.79
CA PRO A 251 -14.20 -15.46 5.06
C PRO A 251 -14.42 -14.70 3.75
N GLU A 252 -15.38 -13.79 3.74
CA GLU A 252 -15.45 -12.78 2.69
C GLU A 252 -14.20 -11.91 2.80
N LEU A 253 -13.41 -11.92 1.74
CA LEU A 253 -12.34 -10.95 1.60
C LEU A 253 -12.98 -9.60 1.22
N PRO A 254 -12.37 -8.46 1.54
CA PRO A 254 -12.84 -7.18 1.05
C PRO A 254 -12.84 -7.20 -0.48
N ASP A 255 -14.01 -7.41 -1.08
CA ASP A 255 -14.25 -7.27 -2.51
C ASP A 255 -14.56 -5.80 -2.76
N SER A 256 -13.50 -4.99 -2.85
CA SER A 256 -13.60 -3.63 -3.36
C SER A 256 -12.26 -2.92 -3.40
N GLY A 257 -11.91 -2.41 -4.58
CA GLY A 257 -11.02 -1.24 -4.68
C GLY A 257 -11.64 -0.04 -3.94
N PRO A 258 -10.94 1.10 -3.83
CA PRO A 258 -11.44 2.27 -3.11
C PRO A 258 -12.79 2.80 -3.64
N GLN A 259 -13.25 2.36 -4.81
CA GLN A 259 -14.49 2.79 -5.46
C GLN A 259 -15.26 1.56 -5.97
N SER A 260 -16.07 0.97 -5.09
CA SER A 260 -17.06 -0.05 -5.45
C SER A 260 -18.46 0.42 -5.12
N MET A 261 -19.44 -0.08 -5.86
CA MET A 261 -20.82 0.25 -5.62
C MET A 261 -21.74 -0.90 -6.04
N SER A 262 -22.69 -1.24 -5.18
CA SER A 262 -23.88 -2.01 -5.53
C SER A 262 -25.12 -1.16 -5.29
N PHE A 263 -26.19 -1.49 -6.01
CA PHE A 263 -27.50 -0.88 -5.82
C PHE A 263 -28.41 -1.86 -5.12
N MET A 264 -29.17 -1.38 -4.15
CA MET A 264 -30.28 -2.11 -3.56
C MET A 264 -31.59 -1.45 -3.96
N LEU A 265 -32.50 -2.23 -4.53
CA LEU A 265 -33.81 -1.79 -4.97
C LEU A 265 -34.89 -2.61 -4.27
N LEU A 266 -35.66 -1.93 -3.44
CA LEU A 266 -36.78 -2.47 -2.67
C LEU A 266 -38.05 -1.70 -3.02
N ASP A 267 -39.20 -2.36 -2.97
CA ASP A 267 -40.49 -1.67 -3.02
C ASP A 267 -40.79 -0.93 -1.70
N ALA A 268 -41.89 -0.17 -1.67
CA ALA A 268 -42.31 0.58 -0.47
C ALA A 268 -42.64 -0.30 0.75
N LEU A 269 -42.80 -1.61 0.55
CA LEU A 269 -43.06 -2.60 1.60
C LEU A 269 -41.79 -3.37 2.00
N GLY A 270 -40.64 -3.07 1.39
CA GLY A 270 -39.36 -3.72 1.64
C GLY A 270 -39.15 -5.04 0.89
N ASN A 271 -39.99 -5.37 -0.10
CA ASN A 271 -39.77 -6.56 -0.92
C ASN A 271 -38.70 -6.28 -2.00
N ALA A 272 -37.87 -7.28 -2.25
CA ALA A 272 -36.84 -7.26 -3.28
C ALA A 272 -37.40 -6.96 -4.68
N ALA A 273 -36.72 -6.10 -5.44
CA ALA A 273 -37.02 -5.87 -6.83
C ALA A 273 -36.96 -7.15 -7.68
N PRO A 274 -37.88 -7.34 -8.65
CA PRO A 274 -37.86 -8.48 -9.54
C PRO A 274 -36.59 -8.51 -10.41
N SER A 275 -36.15 -9.71 -10.80
CA SER A 275 -34.95 -9.90 -11.65
C SER A 275 -35.08 -9.36 -13.08
N THR A 276 -36.27 -8.88 -13.45
CA THR A 276 -36.49 -8.15 -14.70
C THR A 276 -35.94 -6.73 -14.64
N MET A 277 -35.76 -6.16 -13.44
CA MET A 277 -35.16 -4.84 -13.27
C MET A 277 -33.65 -4.90 -13.46
N LYS A 278 -33.10 -3.82 -14.03
CA LYS A 278 -31.67 -3.67 -14.28
C LYS A 278 -31.21 -2.30 -13.84
N VAL A 279 -29.93 -2.22 -13.50
CA VAL A 279 -29.18 -0.96 -13.39
C VAL A 279 -28.19 -0.89 -14.54
N SER A 280 -28.10 0.26 -15.18
CA SER A 280 -27.10 0.57 -16.20
C SER A 280 -26.40 1.86 -15.85
N LEU A 281 -25.07 1.83 -15.79
CA LEU A 281 -24.23 2.98 -15.53
C LEU A 281 -23.72 3.55 -16.85
N PHE A 282 -23.77 4.87 -16.95
CA PHE A 282 -23.26 5.63 -18.08
C PHE A 282 -22.24 6.65 -17.60
N ASP A 283 -21.12 6.77 -18.31
CA ASP A 283 -20.13 7.82 -18.05
C ASP A 283 -20.79 9.20 -18.16
N SER A 284 -20.56 10.06 -17.18
CA SER A 284 -21.21 11.38 -17.14
C SER A 284 -20.76 12.31 -18.27
N GLU A 285 -19.56 12.16 -18.82
CA GLU A 285 -19.04 12.98 -19.91
C GLU A 285 -19.35 12.37 -21.26
N SER A 286 -18.94 11.11 -21.50
CA SER A 286 -19.06 10.47 -22.81
C SER A 286 -20.49 9.97 -23.09
N LYS A 287 -21.31 9.81 -22.04
CA LYS A 287 -22.64 9.18 -22.09
C LYS A 287 -22.62 7.74 -22.62
N GLU A 288 -21.46 7.09 -22.66
CA GLU A 288 -21.34 5.68 -23.02
C GLU A 288 -21.69 4.78 -21.83
N GLN A 289 -22.31 3.63 -22.10
CA GLN A 289 -22.62 2.67 -21.05
C GLN A 289 -21.33 2.00 -20.56
N ILE A 290 -20.99 2.19 -19.29
CA ILE A 290 -19.78 1.65 -18.67
C ILE A 290 -20.02 0.35 -17.92
N TRP A 291 -21.26 0.10 -17.48
CA TRP A 291 -21.62 -1.12 -16.78
C TRP A 291 -23.13 -1.36 -16.77
N ASN A 292 -23.55 -2.62 -16.63
CA ASN A 292 -24.94 -2.95 -16.36
C ASN A 292 -25.03 -4.23 -15.53
N SER A 293 -26.10 -4.35 -14.76
CA SER A 293 -26.40 -5.55 -13.99
C SER A 293 -27.90 -5.71 -13.79
N ALA A 294 -28.36 -6.96 -13.72
CA ALA A 294 -29.72 -7.28 -13.28
C ALA A 294 -29.76 -7.37 -11.75
N PHE A 295 -30.91 -7.08 -11.16
CA PHE A 295 -31.11 -7.30 -9.72
C PHE A 295 -31.37 -8.78 -9.42
N ASN A 296 -30.82 -9.28 -8.33
CA ASN A 296 -31.13 -10.59 -7.77
C ASN A 296 -31.41 -10.42 -6.28
N ASP A 297 -32.62 -10.78 -5.86
CA ASP A 297 -33.11 -10.53 -4.50
C ASP A 297 -32.96 -9.06 -4.06
N GLY A 298 -33.20 -8.13 -5.00
CA GLY A 298 -33.14 -6.69 -4.74
C GLY A 298 -31.73 -6.10 -4.76
N GLU A 299 -30.67 -6.88 -4.95
CA GLU A 299 -29.29 -6.37 -5.06
C GLU A 299 -28.74 -6.51 -6.49
N SER A 300 -28.05 -5.48 -6.98
CA SER A 300 -27.30 -5.57 -8.24
C SER A 300 -25.98 -6.31 -8.06
N GLY A 301 -25.32 -6.69 -9.16
CA GLY A 301 -23.89 -7.00 -9.09
C GLY A 301 -23.06 -5.82 -8.56
N CYS A 302 -21.78 -6.06 -8.25
CA CYS A 302 -20.85 -5.02 -7.85
C CYS A 302 -20.23 -4.35 -9.09
N PHE A 303 -20.28 -3.03 -9.15
CA PHE A 303 -19.49 -2.23 -10.08
C PHE A 303 -18.18 -1.84 -9.39
N GLU A 304 -17.05 -2.19 -10.00
CA GLU A 304 -15.71 -1.92 -9.45
C GLU A 304 -14.91 -1.11 -10.45
N GLN A 305 -14.29 -0.01 -10.00
CA GLN A 305 -13.34 0.74 -10.81
C GLN A 305 -12.05 1.11 -10.04
N PRO A 306 -10.91 1.23 -10.73
CA PRO A 306 -9.65 1.66 -10.12
C PRO A 306 -9.64 3.13 -9.69
N GLU A 307 -10.42 3.97 -10.35
CA GLU A 307 -10.50 5.42 -10.15
C GLU A 307 -11.95 5.87 -9.96
N SER A 308 -12.15 6.98 -9.24
CA SER A 308 -13.47 7.59 -9.12
C SER A 308 -13.93 8.11 -10.48
N LYS A 309 -15.17 7.80 -10.85
CA LYS A 309 -15.81 8.31 -12.07
C LYS A 309 -17.20 8.82 -11.75
N ASN A 310 -17.51 9.98 -12.29
CA ASN A 310 -18.88 10.50 -12.31
C ASN A 310 -19.71 9.70 -13.30
N PHE A 311 -20.87 9.22 -12.87
CA PHE A 311 -21.75 8.41 -13.70
C PHE A 311 -23.21 8.78 -13.50
N HIS A 312 -24.02 8.42 -14.49
CA HIS A 312 -25.46 8.35 -14.38
C HIS A 312 -25.90 6.89 -14.27
N ALA A 313 -26.68 6.56 -13.26
CA ALA A 313 -27.31 5.26 -13.12
C ALA A 313 -28.77 5.33 -13.60
N ILE A 314 -29.13 4.47 -14.55
CA ILE A 314 -30.51 4.26 -14.95
C ILE A 314 -30.96 2.93 -14.35
N ILE A 315 -31.98 2.98 -13.51
CA ILE A 315 -32.54 1.81 -12.83
C ILE A 315 -33.99 1.63 -13.27
N GLY A 316 -34.36 0.43 -13.70
CA GLY A 316 -35.75 0.12 -14.04
C GLY A 316 -35.92 -1.06 -14.99
N ASP A 317 -37.05 -1.07 -15.68
CA ASP A 317 -37.44 -2.06 -16.69
C ASP A 317 -38.04 -1.36 -17.93
N ASP A 318 -38.70 -2.13 -18.80
CA ASP A 318 -39.31 -1.60 -20.03
C ASP A 318 -40.52 -0.67 -19.79
N LYS A 319 -41.06 -0.63 -18.56
CA LYS A 319 -42.26 0.14 -18.20
C LYS A 319 -41.91 1.43 -17.46
N TRP A 320 -40.87 1.42 -16.64
CA TRP A 320 -40.43 2.57 -15.87
C TRP A 320 -38.90 2.56 -15.73
N THR A 321 -38.32 3.76 -15.74
CA THR A 321 -36.92 3.99 -15.43
C THR A 321 -36.77 5.21 -14.53
N SER A 322 -35.86 5.14 -13.58
CA SER A 322 -35.38 6.29 -12.80
C SER A 322 -33.90 6.57 -13.11
N LEU A 323 -33.55 7.85 -13.10
CA LEU A 323 -32.19 8.34 -13.32
C LEU A 323 -31.61 8.85 -12.00
N PHE A 324 -30.42 8.37 -11.65
CA PHE A 324 -29.63 8.82 -10.53
C PHE A 324 -28.29 9.34 -11.06
N SER A 325 -27.74 10.38 -10.46
CA SER A 325 -26.42 10.90 -10.81
C SER A 325 -25.51 10.89 -9.60
N TYR A 326 -24.31 10.39 -9.79
CA TYR A 326 -23.24 10.49 -8.81
C TYR A 326 -22.18 11.44 -9.34
N ASN A 327 -21.90 12.49 -8.56
CA ASN A 327 -20.85 13.45 -8.81
C ASN A 327 -19.93 13.47 -7.58
N ASP A 328 -18.65 13.18 -7.77
CA ASP A 328 -17.60 13.20 -6.73
C ASP A 328 -17.16 14.63 -6.34
N VAL A 329 -17.78 15.65 -6.95
CA VAL A 329 -17.63 17.02 -6.50
C VAL A 329 -18.51 17.18 -5.26
N HIS A 330 -17.96 16.86 -4.10
CA HIS A 330 -18.41 17.48 -2.86
C HIS A 330 -18.12 18.98 -2.96
N ASP A 331 -19.04 19.73 -3.57
CA ASP A 331 -19.26 21.10 -3.12
C ASP A 331 -19.78 20.97 -1.69
N ILE A 332 -18.85 21.04 -0.74
CA ILE A 332 -19.17 21.58 0.57
C ILE A 332 -19.54 23.03 0.26
N GLU A 333 -20.79 23.27 -0.10
CA GLU A 333 -21.37 24.55 0.26
C GLU A 333 -21.26 24.58 1.78
N ASP A 334 -20.39 25.46 2.27
CA ASP A 334 -20.42 25.93 3.65
C ASP A 334 -21.84 26.50 3.86
N GLU A 335 -22.83 25.64 4.13
CA GLU A 335 -24.00 26.04 4.87
C GLU A 335 -23.49 26.35 6.27
N THR A 336 -23.02 27.59 6.43
CA THR A 336 -23.06 28.27 7.70
C THR A 336 -24.48 28.13 8.22
N ASP A 337 -24.63 27.37 9.32
CA ASP A 337 -25.77 27.43 10.22
C ASP A 337 -26.19 28.90 10.38
N ASP A 338 -27.25 29.30 9.69
CA ASP A 338 -28.16 30.42 9.99
C ASP A 338 -29.15 30.54 8.81
N ASP A 339 -30.22 29.75 8.86
CA ASP A 339 -31.61 30.12 8.53
C ASP A 339 -32.45 28.87 8.19
N LEU A 340 -33.06 28.27 9.23
CA LEU A 340 -34.17 27.34 9.08
C LEU A 340 -35.42 28.11 8.62
N ASP A 341 -35.60 28.28 7.31
CA ASP A 341 -36.89 28.64 6.75
C ASP A 341 -37.74 27.37 6.54
N PHE A 342 -38.54 27.08 7.57
CA PHE A 342 -39.73 26.24 7.43
C PHE A 342 -40.75 27.00 6.58
N ASP A 343 -40.77 26.77 5.26
CA ASP A 343 -41.99 26.82 4.44
C ASP A 343 -41.62 26.61 2.97
N GLU A 344 -41.85 25.40 2.44
CA GLU A 344 -42.41 25.24 1.09
C GLU A 344 -42.91 23.80 0.88
N HIS A 345 -44.21 23.61 1.13
CA HIS A 345 -44.95 22.45 0.68
C HIS A 345 -45.21 22.57 -0.83
N GLY A 346 -44.63 21.66 -1.63
CA GLY A 346 -45.01 21.43 -3.02
C GLY A 346 -46.41 20.76 -3.11
N PRO A 347 -47.19 21.06 -4.16
CA PRO A 347 -48.65 20.88 -4.15
C PRO A 347 -49.09 19.42 -4.22
N GLN A 348 -49.96 19.01 -3.29
CA GLN A 348 -50.75 17.79 -3.40
C GLN A 348 -51.84 17.98 -4.46
N TYR A 349 -51.78 17.16 -5.51
CA TYR A 349 -52.84 17.03 -6.50
C TYR A 349 -53.64 15.76 -6.19
N ASP A 350 -54.68 15.89 -5.37
CA ASP A 350 -55.66 14.83 -5.14
C ASP A 350 -56.74 14.89 -6.22
N GLY A 351 -56.87 13.81 -6.97
CA GLY A 351 -57.95 13.65 -7.93
C GLY A 351 -58.37 12.20 -8.01
N GLU A 352 -59.44 11.84 -7.31
CA GLU A 352 -60.47 10.94 -7.84
C GLU A 352 -61.81 11.10 -7.09
N LEU A 353 -62.78 11.66 -7.84
CA LEU A 353 -64.20 11.32 -7.95
C LEU A 353 -64.88 10.57 -6.78
N ASN A 354 -65.92 11.17 -6.18
CA ASN A 354 -67.30 10.77 -6.50
C ASN A 354 -68.38 11.64 -5.85
N GLU A 355 -69.32 12.02 -6.72
CA GLU A 355 -70.78 12.05 -6.57
C GLU A 355 -71.50 12.58 -5.30
N GLN A 356 -72.38 13.55 -5.58
CA GLN A 356 -73.77 13.76 -5.09
C GLN A 356 -74.03 15.09 -4.37
N ASP A 357 -74.68 16.02 -5.10
CA ASP A 357 -76.04 16.53 -4.83
C ASP A 357 -76.26 17.78 -5.74
N LYS A 358 -77.26 17.76 -6.65
CA LYS A 358 -78.60 18.35 -6.47
C LYS A 358 -78.49 19.80 -5.95
N GLU A 359 -78.81 20.84 -6.72
CA GLU A 359 -80.03 21.15 -7.50
C GLU A 359 -79.72 22.17 -8.60
#